data_AF-A0A0D6Q6M8-F1
#
_entry.id   AF-A0A0D6Q6M8-F1
#
_cell.length_a   1.000
_cell.length_b   1.000
_cell.length_c   1.000
_cell.angle_alpha   90.00
_cell.angle_beta   90.00
_cell.angle_gamma   90.00
#
_symmetry.space_group_name_H-M   'P 1'
#
loop_
_entity.id
_entity.type
_entity.pdbx_description
1 polymer ?
#
loop_
_entity_poly.entity_id
_entity_poly.type
_entity_poly.pdbx_seq_one_letter_code
_entity_poly.pdbx_strand_id
1 'polypeptide(L)'
;MQIGNPGDPGLTSLLSGKEGGDRIMPPAWKGRLTVGSARSNPVDNIRAGVGYLLMRMANFRMDTVVDPNAKIEKVTVTASNNNLWHIARNTGTTVKNLQSLNPGITPAQLKPGMELKYQKASEQRVIFGWKTISASTVADLYNHANIYDYTRKLNYVFPRVGR
;
A
#
# COMPACT_ATOMS: atom_id res chain seq x y z
N MET A 1 -13.69 8.15 18.08
CA MET A 1 -12.48 7.55 17.48
C MET A 1 -11.30 8.31 18.05
N GLN A 2 -10.41 7.63 18.78
CA GLN A 2 -9.20 8.21 19.34
C GLN A 2 -8.04 7.28 19.01
N ILE A 3 -6.88 7.83 18.64
CA ILE A 3 -5.67 7.07 18.36
C ILE A 3 -4.45 7.71 19.04
N GLY A 4 -3.38 6.94 19.24
CA GLY A 4 -2.12 7.46 19.78
C GLY A 4 -2.03 7.44 21.30
N ASN A 5 -2.92 6.70 21.97
CA ASN A 5 -2.84 6.43 23.40
C ASN A 5 -1.47 5.78 23.74
N PRO A 6 -0.85 6.12 24.88
CA PRO A 6 0.38 5.45 25.31
C PRO A 6 0.20 3.92 25.33
N GLY A 7 1.11 3.20 24.67
CA GLY A 7 1.05 1.73 24.54
C GLY A 7 0.19 1.20 23.39
N ASP A 8 -0.64 2.03 22.74
CA ASP A 8 -1.40 1.63 21.55
C ASP A 8 -0.51 1.73 20.29
N PRO A 9 -0.33 0.63 19.52
CA PRO A 9 0.54 0.64 18.36
C PRO A 9 -0.08 1.31 17.13
N GLY A 10 -1.39 1.58 17.11
CA GLY A 10 -2.12 1.92 15.89
C GLY A 10 -1.60 3.16 15.17
N LEU A 11 -1.26 4.20 15.92
CA LEU A 11 -0.68 5.43 15.35
C LEU A 11 0.70 5.16 14.73
N THR A 12 1.53 4.38 15.40
CA THR A 12 2.87 4.02 14.91
C THR A 12 2.77 3.12 13.67
N SER A 13 1.86 2.14 13.68
CA SER A 13 1.56 1.27 12.54
C SER A 13 1.20 2.09 11.30
N LEU A 14 0.27 3.04 11.44
CA LEU A 14 -0.14 3.93 10.35
C LEU A 14 1.04 4.74 9.78
N LEU A 15 1.87 5.32 10.66
CA LEU A 15 2.92 6.26 10.23
C LEU A 15 4.23 5.58 9.82
N SER A 16 4.42 4.30 10.15
CA SER A 16 5.67 3.57 9.87
C SER A 16 5.93 3.31 8.37
N GLY A 17 4.89 3.34 7.54
CA GLY A 17 4.94 2.88 6.14
C GLY A 17 5.10 1.37 5.96
N LYS A 18 5.18 0.59 7.05
CA LYS A 18 5.39 -0.87 6.98
C LYS A 18 4.10 -1.66 6.77
N GLU A 19 2.97 -1.07 7.18
CA GLU A 19 1.67 -1.74 7.15
C GLU A 19 0.75 -1.23 6.03
N GLY A 20 1.24 -0.33 5.16
CA GLY A 20 0.47 0.23 4.04
C GLY A 20 -0.20 1.56 4.34
N GLY A 21 0.09 2.19 5.48
CA GLY A 21 -0.40 3.53 5.78
C GLY A 21 0.06 4.60 4.76
N ASP A 22 1.20 4.38 4.11
CA ASP A 22 1.71 5.21 2.99
C ASP A 22 0.81 5.16 1.74
N ARG A 23 -0.01 4.12 1.60
CA ARG A 23 -0.99 3.98 0.50
C ARG A 23 -2.35 4.57 0.82
N ILE A 24 -2.60 4.84 2.09
CA ILE A 24 -3.85 5.44 2.58
C ILE A 24 -3.68 6.96 2.71
N MET A 25 -2.56 7.38 3.28
CA MET A 25 -2.30 8.79 3.56
C MET A 25 -1.90 9.53 2.28
N PRO A 26 -2.58 10.64 1.93
CA PRO A 26 -2.16 11.44 0.79
C PRO A 26 -0.73 11.98 0.97
N PRO A 27 0.08 12.09 -0.09
CA PRO A 27 1.48 12.54 0.02
C PRO A 27 1.64 13.89 0.71
N ALA A 28 0.68 14.81 0.57
CA ALA A 28 0.67 16.12 1.21
C ALA A 28 0.66 16.07 2.75
N TRP A 29 0.26 14.94 3.34
CA TRP A 29 0.23 14.72 4.79
C TRP A 29 1.52 14.09 5.33
N LYS A 30 2.41 13.62 4.45
CA LYS A 30 3.69 13.04 4.84
C LYS A 30 4.53 14.08 5.58
N GLY A 31 4.94 13.75 6.81
CA GLY A 31 5.68 14.66 7.69
C GLY A 31 4.84 15.73 8.39
N ARG A 32 3.60 16.00 7.94
CA ARG A 32 2.66 16.89 8.66
C ARG A 32 1.91 16.14 9.75
N LEU A 33 1.41 14.95 9.43
CA LEU A 33 0.83 14.06 10.43
C LEU A 33 1.96 13.26 11.09
N THR A 34 2.24 13.61 12.34
CA THR A 34 3.25 12.98 13.20
C THR A 34 2.62 12.44 14.49
N VAL A 35 3.36 11.60 15.21
CA VAL A 35 2.95 11.11 16.53
C VAL A 35 2.65 12.27 17.49
N GLY A 36 3.49 13.30 17.48
CA GLY A 36 3.31 14.50 18.31
C GLY A 36 2.03 15.24 17.93
N SER A 37 1.85 15.58 16.66
CA SER A 37 0.67 16.32 16.19
C SER A 37 -0.64 15.56 16.45
N ALA A 38 -0.68 14.24 16.25
CA ALA A 38 -1.89 13.46 16.48
C ALA A 38 -2.24 13.36 17.98
N ARG A 39 -1.27 13.51 18.88
CA ARG A 39 -1.50 13.53 20.33
C ARG A 39 -1.91 14.91 20.85
N SER A 40 -1.44 15.99 20.24
CA SER A 40 -1.68 17.36 20.72
C SER A 40 -2.78 18.12 19.96
N ASN A 41 -3.11 17.73 18.73
CA ASN A 41 -4.11 18.38 17.89
C ASN A 41 -5.31 17.44 17.65
N PRO A 42 -6.53 17.78 18.12
CA PRO A 42 -7.72 16.95 17.93
C PRO A 42 -8.05 16.65 16.47
N VAL A 43 -7.83 17.60 15.55
CA VAL A 43 -8.14 17.40 14.14
C VAL A 43 -7.19 16.38 13.51
N ASP A 44 -5.90 16.44 13.89
CA ASP A 44 -4.91 15.46 13.44
C ASP A 44 -5.14 14.09 14.07
N ASN A 45 -5.65 14.03 15.31
CA ASN A 45 -6.08 12.79 15.93
C ASN A 45 -7.19 12.09 15.13
N ILE A 46 -8.23 12.85 14.73
CA ILE A 46 -9.32 12.32 13.91
C ILE A 46 -8.80 11.85 12.55
N ARG A 47 -7.94 12.64 11.88
CA ARG A 47 -7.33 12.26 10.60
C ARG A 47 -6.52 10.98 10.73
N ALA A 48 -5.70 10.85 11.76
CA ALA A 48 -4.94 9.64 12.05
C ALA A 48 -5.86 8.46 12.34
N GLY A 49 -6.92 8.66 13.11
CA GLY A 49 -7.91 7.63 13.41
C GLY A 49 -8.59 7.10 12.14
N VAL A 50 -9.03 8.00 11.25
CA VAL A 50 -9.62 7.65 9.96
C VAL A 50 -8.59 6.94 9.07
N GLY A 51 -7.37 7.45 8.98
CA GLY A 51 -6.29 6.83 8.21
C GLY A 51 -5.97 5.42 8.69
N TYR A 52 -5.93 5.21 10.01
CA TYR A 52 -5.72 3.89 10.60
C TYR A 52 -6.87 2.93 10.28
N LEU A 53 -8.12 3.36 10.44
CA LEU A 53 -9.27 2.53 10.10
C LEU A 53 -9.22 2.12 8.62
N LEU A 54 -8.99 3.08 7.71
CA LEU A 54 -8.86 2.80 6.28
C LEU A 54 -7.71 1.82 6.00
N MET A 55 -6.57 1.95 6.66
CA MET A 55 -5.47 0.99 6.56
C MET A 55 -5.87 -0.42 6.98
N ARG A 56 -6.64 -0.56 8.07
CA ARG A 56 -7.13 -1.88 8.52
C ARG A 56 -8.22 -2.45 7.62
N MET A 57 -8.99 -1.59 6.94
CA MET A 57 -10.02 -1.98 5.98
C MET A 57 -9.46 -2.36 4.61
N ALA A 58 -8.27 -1.89 4.25
CA ALA A 58 -7.65 -2.18 2.97
C ALA A 58 -7.09 -3.62 2.93
N ASN A 59 -7.28 -4.29 1.80
CA ASN A 59 -6.59 -5.52 1.47
C ASN A 59 -5.36 -5.17 0.63
N PHE A 60 -4.18 -5.55 1.12
CA PHE A 60 -2.89 -5.26 0.50
C PHE A 60 -2.24 -6.48 -0.11
N ARG A 61 -1.53 -6.28 -1.23
CA ARG A 61 -0.61 -7.26 -1.80
C ARG A 61 0.61 -6.55 -2.37
N MET A 62 1.70 -7.29 -2.59
CA MET A 62 2.80 -6.80 -3.41
C MET A 62 2.43 -6.99 -4.87
N ASP A 63 2.60 -5.94 -5.68
CA ASP A 63 2.37 -6.01 -7.12
C ASP A 63 3.38 -5.12 -7.85
N THR A 64 3.52 -5.38 -9.15
CA THR A 64 4.32 -4.53 -10.04
C THR A 64 3.56 -3.25 -10.32
N VAL A 65 4.16 -2.12 -9.94
CA VAL A 65 3.68 -0.77 -10.26
C VAL A 65 4.62 -0.14 -11.26
N VAL A 66 4.09 0.16 -12.44
CA VAL A 66 4.80 0.87 -13.50
C VAL A 66 4.92 2.34 -13.13
N ASP A 67 6.09 2.94 -13.37
CA ASP A 67 6.25 4.39 -13.25
C ASP A 67 5.45 5.07 -14.37
N PRO A 68 4.44 5.89 -14.04
CA PRO A 68 3.55 6.50 -15.02
C PRO A 68 4.27 7.44 -16.00
N ASN A 69 5.44 7.95 -15.62
CA ASN A 69 6.25 8.84 -16.46
C ASN A 69 7.34 8.10 -17.25
N ALA A 70 7.56 6.82 -16.97
CA ALA A 70 8.58 6.05 -17.66
C ALA A 70 8.12 5.65 -19.06
N LYS A 71 9.02 5.79 -20.04
CA LYS A 71 8.79 5.31 -21.40
C LYS A 71 9.20 3.84 -21.51
N ILE A 72 8.68 3.16 -22.53
CA ILE A 72 9.20 1.86 -22.92
C ILE A 72 10.56 2.08 -23.59
N GLU A 73 11.58 1.41 -23.06
CA GLU A 73 12.96 1.44 -23.51
C GLU A 73 13.40 0.02 -23.90
N LYS A 74 14.62 -0.10 -24.45
CA LYS A 74 15.21 -1.40 -24.81
C LYS A 74 16.50 -1.62 -24.04
N VAL A 75 16.78 -2.88 -23.72
CA VAL A 75 18.04 -3.33 -23.12
C VAL A 75 18.58 -4.52 -23.90
N THR A 76 19.87 -4.48 -24.20
CA THR A 76 20.56 -5.61 -24.83
C THR A 76 21.02 -6.59 -23.78
N VAL A 77 20.74 -7.86 -24.00
CA VAL A 77 21.23 -8.97 -23.18
C VAL A 77 22.73 -9.13 -23.44
N THR A 78 23.52 -9.17 -22.39
CA THR A 78 24.96 -9.37 -22.36
C THR A 78 25.27 -10.67 -21.62
N ALA A 79 26.52 -11.13 -21.69
CA ALA A 79 26.95 -12.27 -20.88
C ALA A 79 26.84 -12.01 -19.37
N SER A 80 26.90 -10.74 -18.93
CA SER A 80 26.86 -10.33 -17.52
C SER A 80 25.46 -10.07 -16.97
N ASN A 81 24.42 -10.04 -17.82
CA ASN A 81 23.02 -9.88 -17.41
C ASN A 81 22.08 -10.92 -18.07
N ASN A 82 22.59 -12.11 -18.40
CA ASN A 82 21.87 -13.17 -19.13
C ASN A 82 20.71 -13.86 -18.36
N ASN A 83 20.13 -13.19 -17.36
CA ASN A 83 18.99 -13.63 -16.57
C ASN A 83 18.04 -12.45 -16.37
N LEU A 84 16.73 -12.67 -16.57
CA LEU A 84 15.68 -11.67 -16.39
C LEU A 84 15.78 -10.91 -15.06
N TRP A 85 16.20 -11.58 -13.97
CA TRP A 85 16.36 -10.92 -12.68
C TRP A 85 17.47 -9.86 -12.69
N HIS A 86 18.63 -10.17 -13.28
CA HIS A 86 19.73 -9.21 -13.42
C HIS A 86 19.35 -8.05 -14.35
N ILE A 87 18.65 -8.35 -15.45
CA ILE A 87 18.14 -7.32 -16.38
C ILE A 87 17.17 -6.40 -15.64
N ALA A 88 16.19 -6.97 -14.93
CA ALA A 88 15.20 -6.21 -14.17
C ALA A 88 15.85 -5.28 -13.16
N ARG A 89 16.79 -5.82 -12.37
CA ARG A 89 17.53 -5.07 -11.37
C ARG A 89 18.35 -3.92 -11.98
N ASN A 90 19.07 -4.17 -13.07
CA ASN A 90 19.95 -3.18 -13.69
C ASN A 90 19.17 -2.06 -14.41
N THR A 91 17.97 -2.37 -14.90
CA THR A 91 17.12 -1.42 -15.63
C THR A 91 16.06 -0.73 -14.76
N GLY A 92 15.93 -1.13 -13.49
CA GLY A 92 14.96 -0.55 -12.56
C GLY A 92 13.51 -0.94 -12.91
N THR A 93 13.30 -2.18 -13.33
CA THR A 93 11.97 -2.75 -13.59
C THR A 93 11.73 -4.02 -12.77
N THR A 94 10.61 -4.71 -12.98
CA THR A 94 10.35 -6.03 -12.38
C THR A 94 10.41 -7.12 -13.44
N VAL A 95 10.70 -8.36 -13.02
CA VAL A 95 10.67 -9.52 -13.93
C VAL A 95 9.28 -9.67 -14.56
N LYS A 96 8.22 -9.47 -13.76
CA LYS A 96 6.83 -9.50 -14.23
C LYS A 96 6.58 -8.48 -15.35
N ASN A 97 7.11 -7.26 -15.22
CA ASN A 97 6.99 -6.23 -16.25
C ASN A 97 7.83 -6.53 -17.51
N LEU A 98 9.04 -7.10 -17.34
CA LEU A 98 9.84 -7.56 -18.48
C LEU A 98 9.10 -8.64 -19.28
N GLN A 99 8.53 -9.62 -18.59
CA GLN A 99 7.81 -10.71 -19.26
C GLN A 99 6.53 -10.24 -19.93
N SER A 100 5.79 -9.29 -19.34
CA SER A 100 4.59 -8.73 -19.97
C SER A 100 4.91 -7.96 -21.25
N LEU A 101 6.04 -7.27 -21.30
CA LEU A 101 6.49 -6.50 -22.48
C LEU A 101 7.19 -7.35 -23.55
N ASN A 102 7.60 -8.57 -23.22
CA ASN A 102 8.26 -9.51 -24.12
C ASN A 102 7.59 -10.89 -24.05
N PRO A 103 6.33 -11.01 -24.51
CA PRO A 103 5.60 -12.27 -24.45
C PRO A 103 6.37 -13.35 -25.23
N GLY A 104 6.49 -14.54 -24.63
CA GLY A 104 7.18 -15.68 -25.23
C GLY A 104 8.69 -15.75 -24.95
N ILE A 105 9.28 -14.77 -24.26
CA ILE A 105 10.66 -14.90 -23.75
C ILE A 105 10.64 -15.69 -22.44
N THR A 106 11.27 -16.86 -22.45
CA THR A 106 11.55 -17.65 -21.24
C THR A 106 13.00 -17.51 -20.81
N PRO A 107 13.34 -17.77 -19.53
CA PRO A 107 14.73 -17.78 -19.06
C PRO A 107 15.66 -18.68 -19.89
N ALA A 108 15.14 -19.79 -20.44
CA ALA A 108 15.92 -20.72 -21.27
C ALA A 108 16.23 -20.18 -22.68
N GLN A 109 15.49 -19.18 -23.14
CA GLN A 109 15.63 -18.60 -24.48
C GLN A 109 16.50 -17.34 -24.50
N LEU A 110 16.88 -16.81 -23.34
CA LEU A 110 17.73 -15.63 -23.18
C LEU A 110 19.14 -15.90 -23.73
N LYS A 111 19.54 -15.13 -24.74
CA LYS A 111 20.87 -15.19 -25.35
C LYS A 111 21.49 -13.79 -25.42
N PRO A 112 22.81 -13.67 -25.23
CA PRO A 112 23.51 -12.41 -25.48
C PRO A 112 23.22 -11.87 -26.89
N GLY A 113 23.04 -10.55 -27.01
CA GLY A 113 22.68 -9.85 -28.24
C GLY A 113 21.18 -9.63 -28.45
N MET A 114 20.31 -10.30 -27.69
CA MET A 114 18.86 -10.06 -27.77
C MET A 114 18.49 -8.67 -27.23
N GLU A 115 17.54 -8.00 -27.86
CA GLU A 115 16.93 -6.78 -27.33
C GLU A 115 15.62 -7.10 -26.60
N LEU A 116 15.51 -6.69 -25.34
CA LEU A 116 14.27 -6.79 -24.57
C LEU A 116 13.68 -5.40 -24.33
N LYS A 117 12.36 -5.30 -24.42
CA LYS A 117 11.62 -4.10 -24.03
C LYS A 117 11.45 -4.06 -22.52
N TYR A 118 11.61 -2.89 -21.92
CA TYR A 118 11.34 -2.69 -20.51
C TYR A 118 10.72 -1.32 -20.27
N GLN A 119 10.09 -1.15 -19.11
CA GLN A 119 9.63 0.13 -18.62
C GLN A 119 9.91 0.17 -17.13
N LYS A 120 10.31 1.32 -16.57
CA LYS A 120 10.62 1.38 -15.14
C LYS A 120 9.39 1.01 -14.33
N ALA A 121 9.59 0.09 -13.39
CA ALA A 121 8.55 -0.47 -12.56
C ALA A 121 9.18 -0.99 -11.26
N SER A 122 8.40 -1.03 -10.19
CA SER A 122 8.89 -1.55 -8.92
C SER A 122 7.83 -2.41 -8.26
N GLU A 123 8.27 -3.37 -7.44
CA GLU A 123 7.35 -4.07 -6.56
C GLU A 123 6.95 -3.14 -5.43
N GLN A 124 5.66 -2.88 -5.33
CA GLN A 124 5.09 -2.00 -4.32
C GLN A 124 3.89 -2.66 -3.67
N ARG A 125 3.63 -2.28 -2.42
CA ARG A 125 2.38 -2.59 -1.77
C ARG A 125 1.26 -1.80 -2.46
N VAL A 126 0.24 -2.50 -2.94
CA VAL A 126 -0.95 -1.91 -3.55
C VAL A 126 -2.20 -2.31 -2.78
N ILE A 127 -3.20 -1.43 -2.80
CA ILE A 127 -4.55 -1.75 -2.35
C ILE A 127 -5.22 -2.49 -3.50
N PHE A 128 -5.58 -3.76 -3.29
CA PHE A 128 -6.25 -4.57 -4.33
C PHE A 128 -7.74 -4.78 -4.03
N GLY A 129 -8.23 -4.26 -2.91
CA GLY A 129 -9.63 -4.29 -2.53
C GLY A 129 -9.85 -3.75 -1.14
N TRP A 130 -11.13 -3.62 -0.77
CA TRP A 130 -11.56 -3.17 0.54
C TRP A 130 -12.39 -4.26 1.20
N LYS A 131 -12.24 -4.42 2.51
CA LYS A 131 -13.17 -5.23 3.31
C LYS A 131 -14.56 -4.61 3.27
N THR A 132 -15.60 -5.43 3.38
CA THR A 132 -16.98 -4.95 3.45
C THR A 132 -17.16 -4.05 4.67
N ILE A 133 -17.66 -2.83 4.45
CA ILE A 133 -17.87 -1.86 5.53
C ILE A 133 -19.14 -2.24 6.28
N SER A 134 -19.01 -2.54 7.57
CA SER A 134 -20.12 -2.77 8.49
C SER A 134 -19.76 -2.29 9.89
N ALA A 135 -20.76 -2.07 10.75
CA ALA A 135 -20.53 -1.66 12.13
C ALA A 135 -19.66 -2.67 12.91
N SER A 136 -19.88 -3.97 12.70
CA SER A 136 -19.07 -5.02 13.33
C SER A 136 -17.65 -5.01 12.81
N THR A 137 -17.45 -4.96 11.49
CA THR A 137 -16.11 -4.92 10.90
C THR A 137 -15.32 -3.69 11.34
N VAL A 138 -15.97 -2.52 11.42
CA VAL A 138 -15.33 -1.30 11.95
C VAL A 138 -15.00 -1.44 13.43
N ALA A 139 -15.89 -2.03 14.24
CA ALA A 139 -15.63 -2.30 15.64
C ALA A 139 -14.40 -3.21 15.82
N ASP A 140 -14.37 -4.35 15.12
CA ASP A 140 -13.31 -5.36 15.21
C ASP A 140 -11.94 -4.80 14.81
N LEU A 141 -11.90 -3.93 13.81
CA LEU A 141 -10.65 -3.41 13.24
C LEU A 141 -10.14 -2.15 13.93
N TYR A 142 -11.04 -1.32 14.46
CA TYR A 142 -10.68 -0.08 15.14
C TYR A 142 -10.45 -0.28 16.64
N ASN A 143 -11.20 -1.18 17.27
CA ASN A 143 -11.19 -1.33 18.72
C ASN A 143 -11.15 -2.82 19.12
N HIS A 144 -10.02 -3.26 19.65
CA HIS A 144 -9.86 -4.65 20.08
C HIS A 144 -10.59 -4.96 21.41
N ALA A 145 -11.03 -3.93 22.16
CA ALA A 145 -11.70 -4.09 23.45
C ALA A 145 -13.23 -4.01 23.33
N ASN A 146 -13.91 -5.07 23.79
CA ASN A 146 -15.37 -5.18 23.94
C ASN A 146 -16.18 -4.78 22.69
N ILE A 147 -16.02 -5.59 21.63
CA ILE A 147 -16.67 -5.49 20.31
C ILE A 147 -18.20 -5.27 20.40
N TYR A 148 -18.87 -5.87 21.40
CA TYR A 148 -20.33 -5.81 21.56
C TYR A 148 -20.84 -4.39 21.83
N ASP A 149 -20.17 -3.64 22.71
CA ASP A 149 -20.60 -2.27 23.04
C ASP A 149 -20.33 -1.29 21.91
N TYR A 150 -19.23 -1.48 21.18
CA TYR A 150 -18.87 -0.59 20.07
C TYR A 150 -19.75 -0.81 18.85
N THR A 151 -20.02 -2.07 18.49
CA THR A 151 -20.94 -2.42 17.39
C THR A 151 -22.34 -1.86 17.65
N ARG A 152 -22.84 -1.97 18.89
CA ARG A 152 -24.14 -1.42 19.28
C ARG A 152 -24.21 0.10 19.12
N LYS A 153 -23.17 0.83 19.55
CA LYS A 153 -23.08 2.29 19.37
C LYS A 153 -23.10 2.67 17.90
N LEU A 154 -22.33 1.98 17.07
CA LEU A 154 -22.29 2.24 15.63
C LEU A 154 -23.64 1.96 14.97
N ASN A 155 -24.27 0.82 15.26
CA ASN A 155 -25.60 0.48 14.76
C ASN A 155 -26.67 1.49 15.20
N TYR A 156 -26.55 2.07 16.39
CA TYR A 156 -27.42 3.16 16.84
C TYR A 156 -27.21 4.44 16.03
N VAL A 157 -25.96 4.82 15.76
CA VAL A 157 -25.63 6.10 15.11
C VAL A 157 -25.83 6.05 13.59
N PHE A 158 -25.46 4.97 12.90
CA PHE A 158 -25.45 4.90 11.44
C PHE A 158 -26.77 5.33 10.76
N PRO A 159 -27.96 4.86 11.19
CA PRO A 159 -29.23 5.26 10.58
C PRO A 159 -29.59 6.74 10.80
N ARG A 160 -28.91 7.44 11.72
CA ARG A 160 -29.23 8.81 12.16
C ARG A 160 -28.34 9.89 11.54
N VAL A 161 -27.22 9.49 10.91
CA VAL A 161 -26.24 10.42 10.31
C VAL A 161 -26.37 10.50 8.78
N GLY A 162 -27.12 9.58 8.17
CA GLY A 162 -27.36 9.53 6.72
C GLY A 162 -28.66 10.22 6.26
N ARG A 163 -29.15 11.22 6.99
CA ARG A 163 -30.28 12.09 6.57
C ARG A 163 -29.82 13.52 6.45
#